data_AF-A0A1M6TXM8-F1
#
_entry.id   AF-A0A1M6TXM8-F1
#
_cell.length_a   1.000
_cell.length_b   1.000
_cell.length_c   1.000
_cell.angle_alpha   90.00
_cell.angle_beta   90.00
_cell.angle_gamma   90.00
#
_symmetry.space_group_name_H-M   'P 1'
#
loop_
_entity.id
_entity.type
_entity.pdbx_description
1 polymer ?
#
loop_
_entity_poly.entity_id
_entity_poly.type
_entity_poly.pdbx_seq_one_letter_code
_entity_poly.pdbx_strand_id
1 'polypeptide(L)'
;MNKKYLIFVIAFFVVIWSVHVVPYLLIAKKFNLNRESLGAETWLEVEKNETVKICIDSKVRTWETSLDTEILNDSCLKVQIPTLIGVSTINVKFFDNDSAYKINLAVGMKYLDFKNEDVFFEHDLRQKWEFWDKSIFISGTYLVDKYPVTNCEITQLLWDDIPLDSNDNWFERDWAQRKKIAVRNKNCNKHDSAANSISLYQAMKYANIRSIREGLKPYYTFIFPKENLEEKNSMRYKIRKKKDLREFKSFYDFSGHKYFIGYYDFIKHEIESITVDIDTTSDGYRLPYYDEWVMLAHGGNKKIHSQWGYFDTFAESTKYAKLCIDIRKISWDNLDFTEIFFIPFHFCRNGNESGPVGELKPNGYGLYDMFGLVEEHVVYEKHNMMKDEPGVLTDGPAMMNFSLVRCADNDVCPSCLKGGGVHSDWRYISYDYISPNYYDGRSGGFRLIRNIGNNAKWTEVKSNSQE
;
A
#
# COMPACT_ATOMS: atom_id res chain seq x y z
N MET A 1 5.17 -52.91 -15.56
CA MET A 1 4.76 -52.27 -14.29
C MET A 1 3.68 -53.13 -13.65
N ASN A 2 3.91 -53.60 -12.42
CA ASN A 2 3.13 -54.68 -11.80
C ASN A 2 1.77 -54.16 -11.29
N LYS A 3 0.65 -54.76 -11.72
CA LYS A 3 -0.73 -54.30 -11.40
C LYS A 3 -0.99 -54.13 -9.89
N LYS A 4 -0.27 -54.85 -9.04
CA LYS A 4 -0.36 -54.72 -7.57
C LYS A 4 0.17 -53.38 -7.04
N TYR A 5 1.14 -52.76 -7.71
CA TYR A 5 1.67 -51.45 -7.32
C TYR A 5 0.71 -50.31 -7.65
N LEU A 6 -0.02 -50.42 -8.77
CA LEU A 6 -0.99 -49.41 -9.20
C LEU A 6 -2.19 -49.33 -8.24
N ILE A 7 -2.65 -50.48 -7.74
CA ILE A 7 -3.77 -50.55 -6.79
C ILE A 7 -3.39 -49.96 -5.43
N PHE A 8 -2.14 -50.16 -4.98
CA PHE A 8 -1.65 -49.59 -3.73
C PHE A 8 -1.51 -48.06 -3.80
N VAL A 9 -1.02 -47.52 -4.93
CA VAL A 9 -0.93 -46.07 -5.15
C VAL A 9 -2.32 -45.43 -5.21
N ILE A 10 -3.28 -46.03 -5.92
CA ILE A 10 -4.66 -45.50 -5.99
C ILE A 10 -5.34 -45.55 -4.62
N ALA A 11 -5.18 -46.63 -3.85
CA ALA A 11 -5.76 -46.72 -2.50
C ALA A 11 -5.14 -45.69 -1.53
N PHE A 12 -3.84 -45.43 -1.62
CA PHE A 12 -3.16 -44.42 -0.79
C PHE A 12 -3.61 -42.99 -1.14
N PHE A 13 -3.84 -42.69 -2.44
CA PHE A 13 -4.38 -41.40 -2.86
C PHE A 13 -5.85 -41.21 -2.46
N VAL A 14 -6.68 -42.26 -2.50
CA VAL A 14 -8.09 -42.17 -2.09
C VAL A 14 -8.24 -41.97 -0.57
N VAL A 15 -7.37 -42.56 0.24
CA VAL A 15 -7.36 -42.35 1.70
C VAL A 15 -6.85 -40.95 2.07
N ILE A 16 -5.88 -40.40 1.33
CA ILE A 16 -5.44 -39.00 1.54
C ILE A 16 -6.52 -38.00 1.10
N TRP A 17 -7.29 -38.30 0.05
CA TRP A 17 -8.39 -37.44 -0.39
C TRP A 17 -9.63 -37.46 0.53
N SER A 18 -9.85 -38.57 1.25
CA SER A 18 -11.04 -38.73 2.09
C SER A 18 -10.88 -38.21 3.53
N VAL A 19 -9.66 -37.85 3.96
CA VAL A 19 -9.39 -37.38 5.33
C VAL A 19 -9.39 -35.84 5.46
N HIS A 20 -9.57 -35.05 4.40
CA HIS A 20 -9.43 -33.57 4.47
C HIS A 20 -10.63 -32.75 3.99
N VAL A 21 -11.82 -33.33 3.85
CA VAL A 21 -13.06 -32.54 3.74
C VAL A 21 -13.84 -32.63 5.05
N VAL A 22 -13.18 -32.23 6.14
CA VAL A 22 -13.93 -31.60 7.24
C VAL A 22 -14.32 -30.24 6.66
N PRO A 23 -15.62 -29.92 6.50
CA PRO A 23 -15.99 -28.54 6.29
C PRO A 23 -15.43 -27.82 7.51
N TYR A 24 -14.43 -26.97 7.31
CA TYR A 24 -14.11 -25.96 8.31
C TYR A 24 -15.43 -25.24 8.54
N LEU A 25 -16.15 -25.63 9.59
CA LEU A 25 -17.15 -24.80 10.21
C LEU A 25 -16.38 -23.52 10.50
N LEU A 26 -16.59 -22.51 9.66
CA LEU A 26 -16.00 -21.20 9.80
C LEU A 26 -16.38 -20.74 11.21
N ILE A 27 -15.47 -20.91 12.17
CA ILE A 27 -15.68 -20.48 13.54
C ILE A 27 -15.75 -18.97 13.43
N ALA A 28 -16.96 -18.43 13.57
CA ALA A 28 -17.17 -16.99 13.52
C ALA A 28 -16.26 -16.33 14.55
N LYS A 29 -15.46 -15.36 14.11
CA LYS A 29 -14.57 -14.60 14.99
C LYS A 29 -15.42 -13.93 16.06
N LYS A 30 -15.12 -14.18 17.33
CA LYS A 30 -15.94 -13.72 18.45
C LYS A 30 -15.26 -12.58 19.21
N PHE A 31 -15.97 -11.48 19.37
CA PHE A 31 -15.61 -10.37 20.24
C PHE A 31 -16.54 -10.38 21.45
N ASN A 32 -15.97 -10.40 22.66
CA ASN A 32 -16.72 -10.16 23.89
C ASN A 32 -16.25 -8.81 24.44
N LEU A 33 -17.15 -7.84 24.46
CA LEU A 33 -16.88 -6.48 24.89
C LEU A 33 -17.51 -6.26 26.25
N ASN A 34 -16.79 -5.53 27.11
CA ASN A 34 -17.35 -5.02 28.35
C ASN A 34 -17.94 -3.63 28.09
N ARG A 35 -19.19 -3.41 28.50
CA ARG A 35 -19.86 -2.12 28.33
C ARG A 35 -19.08 -0.96 28.95
N GLU A 36 -18.49 -1.15 30.12
CA GLU A 36 -17.69 -0.13 30.82
C GLU A 36 -16.39 0.21 30.07
N SER A 37 -15.88 -0.70 29.24
CA SER A 37 -14.71 -0.44 28.39
C SER A 37 -15.04 0.24 27.06
N LEU A 38 -16.32 0.40 26.71
CA LEU A 38 -16.70 1.07 25.48
C LEU A 38 -16.46 2.58 25.60
N GLY A 39 -15.49 3.07 24.81
CA GLY A 39 -15.31 4.49 24.58
C GLY A 39 -16.40 5.09 23.68
N ALA A 40 -16.30 6.39 23.40
CA ALA A 40 -17.13 7.06 22.40
C ALA A 40 -17.01 6.36 21.03
N GLU A 41 -15.80 5.91 20.71
CA GLU A 41 -15.51 5.04 19.58
C GLU A 41 -14.68 3.84 20.04
N THR A 42 -15.06 2.64 19.60
CA THR A 42 -14.36 1.39 19.86
C THR A 42 -14.01 0.76 18.52
N TRP A 43 -12.74 0.42 18.30
CA TRP A 43 -12.24 -0.11 17.03
C TRP A 43 -12.01 -1.63 17.10
N LEU A 44 -12.56 -2.37 16.14
CA LEU A 44 -12.37 -3.81 15.99
C LEU A 44 -11.80 -4.12 14.60
N GLU A 45 -10.70 -4.84 14.56
CA GLU A 45 -10.08 -5.26 13.29
C GLU A 45 -10.71 -6.57 12.81
N VAL A 46 -11.19 -6.56 11.56
CA VAL A 46 -11.91 -7.70 10.94
C VAL A 46 -11.43 -7.91 9.51
N GLU A 47 -11.72 -9.06 8.93
CA GLU A 47 -11.30 -9.45 7.58
C GLU A 47 -12.47 -9.45 6.58
N LYS A 48 -12.18 -9.18 5.30
CA LYS A 48 -13.18 -9.20 4.23
C LYS A 48 -13.97 -10.51 4.20
N ASN A 49 -15.28 -10.42 4.02
CA ASN A 49 -16.22 -11.55 3.90
C ASN A 49 -16.28 -12.51 5.10
N GLU A 50 -15.64 -12.22 6.22
CA GLU A 50 -15.77 -13.08 7.40
C GLU A 50 -17.12 -12.86 8.10
N THR A 51 -17.57 -13.85 8.86
CA THR A 51 -18.70 -13.68 9.78
C THR A 51 -18.16 -13.46 11.18
N VAL A 52 -18.57 -12.37 11.82
CA VAL A 52 -18.15 -12.04 13.20
C VAL A 52 -19.34 -12.08 14.15
N LYS A 53 -19.07 -12.45 15.41
CA LYS A 53 -20.02 -12.38 16.52
C LYS A 53 -19.53 -11.36 17.54
N ILE A 54 -20.29 -10.30 17.76
CA ILE A 54 -20.01 -9.26 18.73
C ILE A 54 -20.99 -9.42 19.89
N CYS A 55 -20.49 -9.68 21.08
CA CYS A 55 -21.29 -9.78 22.29
C CYS A 55 -20.85 -8.72 23.28
N ILE A 56 -21.82 -8.07 23.92
CA ILE A 56 -21.59 -7.13 25.03
C ILE A 56 -22.08 -7.81 26.31
N ASP A 57 -21.44 -7.55 27.44
CA ASP A 57 -21.82 -8.08 28.75
C ASP A 57 -23.09 -7.45 29.35
N SER A 58 -23.79 -6.62 28.57
CA SER A 58 -24.99 -5.88 28.96
C SER A 58 -26.08 -6.00 27.89
N LYS A 59 -27.35 -5.88 28.30
CA LYS A 59 -28.48 -5.91 27.37
C LYS A 59 -28.47 -4.67 26.48
N VAL A 60 -28.49 -4.90 25.17
CA VAL A 60 -28.54 -3.87 24.14
C VAL A 60 -29.99 -3.61 23.75
N ARG A 61 -30.38 -2.33 23.77
CA ARG A 61 -31.71 -1.88 23.33
C ARG A 61 -31.81 -1.88 21.81
N THR A 62 -30.78 -1.37 21.13
CA THR A 62 -30.80 -1.23 19.68
C THR A 62 -29.39 -1.35 19.11
N TRP A 63 -29.29 -2.11 18.01
CA TRP A 63 -28.14 -2.17 17.12
C TRP A 63 -28.52 -1.42 15.84
N GLU A 64 -27.83 -0.34 15.50
CA GLU A 64 -28.07 0.45 14.29
C GLU A 64 -26.86 0.33 13.36
N THR A 65 -27.05 -0.28 12.19
CA THR A 65 -26.01 -0.46 11.18
C THR A 65 -26.60 -0.71 9.81
N SER A 66 -25.85 -0.42 8.75
CA SER A 66 -26.19 -0.76 7.36
C SER A 66 -25.67 -2.14 6.93
N LEU A 67 -24.98 -2.85 7.83
CA LEU A 67 -24.43 -4.17 7.56
C LEU A 67 -25.51 -5.24 7.58
N ASP A 68 -25.24 -6.34 6.88
CA ASP A 68 -26.05 -7.56 7.00
C ASP A 68 -25.79 -8.21 8.36
N THR A 69 -26.84 -8.31 9.18
CA THR A 69 -26.74 -8.71 10.59
C THR A 69 -27.88 -9.61 11.04
N GLU A 70 -27.58 -10.43 12.05
CA GLU A 70 -28.51 -11.34 12.71
C GLU A 70 -28.38 -11.13 14.23
N ILE A 71 -29.44 -10.63 14.88
CA ILE A 71 -29.48 -10.51 16.34
C ILE A 71 -29.65 -11.91 16.93
N LEU A 72 -28.64 -12.37 17.67
CA LEU A 72 -28.65 -13.72 18.24
C LEU A 72 -29.39 -13.78 19.58
N ASN A 73 -29.30 -12.71 20.37
CA ASN A 73 -29.99 -12.50 21.63
C ASN A 73 -29.93 -11.01 22.04
N ASP A 74 -30.35 -10.68 23.26
CA ASP A 74 -30.37 -9.31 23.77
C ASP A 74 -28.99 -8.68 24.02
N SER A 75 -27.89 -9.40 23.80
CA SER A 75 -26.53 -8.88 24.01
C SER A 75 -25.53 -9.22 22.92
N CYS A 76 -25.91 -10.02 21.92
CA CYS A 76 -25.04 -10.49 20.86
C CYS A 76 -25.61 -10.24 19.46
N LEU A 77 -24.76 -9.72 18.59
CA LEU A 77 -25.01 -9.48 17.18
C LEU A 77 -24.05 -10.33 16.34
N LYS A 78 -24.57 -11.02 15.33
CA LYS A 78 -23.78 -11.63 14.27
C LYS A 78 -23.78 -10.70 13.06
N VAL A 79 -22.62 -10.49 12.47
CA VAL A 79 -22.41 -9.50 11.41
C VAL A 79 -21.66 -10.17 10.27
N GLN A 80 -22.14 -9.99 9.04
CA GLN A 80 -21.42 -10.37 7.85
C GLN A 80 -20.55 -9.19 7.38
N ILE A 81 -19.24 -9.39 7.37
CA ILE A 81 -18.28 -8.33 7.01
C ILE A 81 -18.30 -8.11 5.50
N PRO A 82 -18.30 -6.84 5.02
CA PRO A 82 -18.36 -6.53 3.60
C PRO A 82 -17.11 -7.03 2.85
N THR A 83 -17.25 -7.07 1.53
CA THR A 83 -16.17 -7.53 0.66
C THR A 83 -15.07 -6.50 0.41
N LEU A 84 -15.35 -5.20 0.52
CA LEU A 84 -14.39 -4.15 0.25
C LEU A 84 -13.75 -3.67 1.55
N ILE A 85 -12.44 -3.41 1.52
CA ILE A 85 -11.73 -2.80 2.65
C ILE A 85 -12.30 -1.41 2.93
N GLY A 86 -12.47 -1.05 4.19
CA GLY A 86 -13.04 0.22 4.63
C GLY A 86 -13.39 0.21 6.12
N VAL A 87 -14.10 1.24 6.57
CA VAL A 87 -14.72 1.25 7.90
C VAL A 87 -16.22 0.97 7.77
N SER A 88 -16.74 0.13 8.66
CA SER A 88 -18.18 -0.04 8.85
C SER A 88 -18.56 0.19 10.30
N THR A 89 -19.66 0.88 10.53
CA THR A 89 -20.02 1.34 11.87
C THR A 89 -21.28 0.63 12.38
N ILE A 90 -21.28 0.30 13.66
CA ILE A 90 -22.41 -0.21 14.42
C ILE A 90 -22.62 0.73 15.60
N ASN A 91 -23.76 1.43 15.63
CA ASN A 91 -24.15 2.23 16.79
C ASN A 91 -24.96 1.36 17.75
N VAL A 92 -24.59 1.39 19.02
CA VAL A 92 -25.16 0.57 20.08
C VAL A 92 -25.81 1.47 21.12
N LYS A 93 -27.08 1.24 21.43
CA LYS A 93 -27.82 1.95 22.47
C LYS A 93 -28.23 0.98 23.59
N PHE A 94 -28.11 1.43 24.83
CA PHE A 94 -28.50 0.66 26.02
C PHE A 94 -29.84 1.16 26.58
N PHE A 95 -30.44 0.43 27.52
CA PHE A 95 -31.77 0.78 28.06
C PHE A 95 -31.75 1.95 29.05
N ASP A 96 -30.62 2.13 29.73
CA ASP A 96 -30.38 3.10 30.80
C ASP A 96 -29.66 4.37 30.31
N ASN A 97 -29.32 4.44 29.02
CA ASN A 97 -28.70 5.62 28.41
C ASN A 97 -29.12 5.76 26.95
N ASP A 98 -29.56 6.96 26.57
CA ASP A 98 -29.90 7.27 25.17
C ASP A 98 -28.68 7.57 24.28
N SER A 99 -27.51 7.77 24.89
CA SER A 99 -26.25 7.95 24.16
C SER A 99 -25.90 6.68 23.39
N ALA A 100 -25.59 6.83 22.10
CA ALA A 100 -25.11 5.74 21.27
C ALA A 100 -23.59 5.59 21.43
N TYR A 101 -23.14 4.35 21.63
CA TYR A 101 -21.73 3.97 21.56
C TYR A 101 -21.42 3.53 20.14
N LYS A 102 -20.28 3.96 19.60
CA LYS A 102 -19.87 3.62 18.24
C LYS A 102 -18.86 2.48 18.24
N ILE A 103 -19.20 1.38 17.58
CA ILE A 103 -18.25 0.29 17.27
C ILE A 103 -17.89 0.41 15.79
N ASN A 104 -16.62 0.72 15.52
CA ASN A 104 -16.06 0.81 14.19
C ASN A 104 -15.33 -0.50 13.84
N LEU A 105 -15.73 -1.12 12.74
CA LEU A 105 -15.11 -2.30 12.17
C LEU A 105 -14.10 -1.85 11.11
N ALA A 106 -12.82 -2.03 11.38
CA ALA A 106 -11.72 -1.79 10.46
C ALA A 106 -11.55 -3.03 9.57
N VAL A 107 -12.20 -3.03 8.39
CA VAL A 107 -12.26 -4.18 7.48
C VAL A 107 -11.01 -4.26 6.63
N GLY A 108 -10.18 -5.28 6.85
CA GLY A 108 -8.90 -5.46 6.15
C GLY A 108 -7.87 -4.36 6.44
N MET A 109 -7.99 -3.71 7.60
CA MET A 109 -7.12 -2.62 8.03
C MET A 109 -6.57 -2.88 9.43
N LYS A 110 -5.47 -2.21 9.76
CA LYS A 110 -4.88 -2.14 11.10
C LYS A 110 -5.20 -0.80 11.74
N TYR A 111 -5.64 -0.84 12.99
CA TYR A 111 -5.75 0.33 13.86
C TYR A 111 -4.42 0.48 14.60
N LEU A 112 -3.72 1.59 14.37
CA LEU A 112 -2.42 1.88 14.95
C LEU A 112 -2.51 3.18 15.75
N ASP A 113 -2.24 3.11 17.05
CA ASP A 113 -2.26 4.25 17.96
C ASP A 113 -0.85 4.51 18.49
N PHE A 114 -0.16 5.48 17.88
CA PHE A 114 1.22 5.84 18.22
C PHE A 114 1.23 6.91 19.31
N LYS A 115 1.97 6.63 20.39
CA LYS A 115 2.14 7.53 21.54
C LYS A 115 3.62 7.85 21.71
N ASN A 116 4.10 8.86 21.00
CA ASN A 116 5.51 9.22 20.90
C ASN A 116 6.38 8.03 20.46
N GLU A 117 5.93 7.36 19.40
CA GLU A 117 6.71 6.29 18.79
C GLU A 117 8.00 6.87 18.20
N ASP A 118 9.12 6.28 18.59
CA ASP A 118 10.45 6.65 18.11
C ASP A 118 10.76 5.88 16.82
N VAL A 119 10.99 6.62 15.74
CA VAL A 119 11.34 6.07 14.44
C VAL A 119 12.70 6.57 14.04
N PHE A 120 13.59 5.61 13.80
CA PHE A 120 14.92 5.86 13.28
C PHE A 120 14.91 5.73 11.75
N PHE A 121 15.33 6.81 11.09
CA PHE A 121 15.56 6.86 9.66
C PHE A 121 17.06 6.73 9.43
N GLU A 122 17.47 5.59 8.89
CA GLU A 122 18.86 5.39 8.47
C GLU A 122 19.16 6.26 7.23
N HIS A 123 20.42 6.65 7.11
CA HIS A 123 21.06 7.15 5.89
C HIS A 123 20.59 6.48 4.58
N ASP A 124 19.63 7.11 3.92
CA ASP A 124 19.26 6.80 2.55
C ASP A 124 20.24 7.50 1.58
N LEU A 125 21.26 6.77 1.15
CA LEU A 125 22.32 7.23 0.23
C LEU A 125 21.79 7.87 -1.06
N ARG A 126 20.54 7.62 -1.43
CA ARG A 126 19.94 8.12 -2.68
C ARG A 126 18.98 9.28 -2.46
N GLN A 127 18.65 9.64 -1.22
CA GLN A 127 17.87 10.84 -0.93
C GLN A 127 18.65 12.15 -1.00
N LYS A 128 19.99 12.13 -1.05
CA LYS A 128 20.84 13.31 -1.29
C LYS A 128 20.58 14.56 -0.42
N TRP A 129 19.70 14.51 0.57
CA TRP A 129 19.53 15.51 1.62
C TRP A 129 20.21 14.99 2.89
N GLU A 130 20.84 15.93 3.60
CA GLU A 130 21.66 15.83 4.82
C GLU A 130 22.02 14.44 5.37
N PHE A 131 23.35 14.20 5.43
CA PHE A 131 24.09 12.98 5.80
C PHE A 131 23.84 12.42 7.23
N TRP A 132 22.69 12.66 7.84
CA TRP A 132 22.47 12.36 9.25
C TRP A 132 21.29 11.43 9.43
N ASP A 133 21.55 10.35 10.16
CA ASP A 133 20.51 9.58 10.81
C ASP A 133 19.56 10.52 11.55
N LYS A 134 18.26 10.30 11.34
CA LYS A 134 17.22 11.15 11.92
C LYS A 134 16.32 10.30 12.80
N SER A 135 16.16 10.73 14.05
CA SER A 135 15.12 10.22 14.94
C SER A 135 13.91 11.15 14.90
N ILE A 136 12.74 10.58 14.61
CA ILE A 136 11.47 11.31 14.63
C ILE A 136 10.56 10.65 15.66
N PHE A 137 9.91 11.49 16.48
CA PHE A 137 8.82 11.05 17.32
C PHE A 137 7.48 11.28 16.63
N ILE A 138 6.65 10.24 16.64
CA ILE A 138 5.34 10.25 16.00
C ILE A 138 4.29 10.00 17.06
N SER A 139 3.32 10.91 17.11
CA SER A 139 2.07 10.68 17.83
C SER A 139 0.93 10.80 16.84
N GLY A 140 0.00 9.87 16.86
CA GLY A 140 -1.16 9.89 15.96
C GLY A 140 -1.85 8.55 15.87
N THR A 141 -3.13 8.59 15.52
CA THR A 141 -3.94 7.39 15.34
C THR A 141 -4.29 7.21 13.88
N TYR A 142 -3.89 6.07 13.32
CA TYR A 142 -4.05 5.75 11.90
C TYR A 142 -4.87 4.48 11.71
N LEU A 143 -5.62 4.46 10.62
CA LEU A 143 -6.01 3.22 9.96
C LEU A 143 -5.09 3.02 8.77
N VAL A 144 -4.52 1.84 8.66
CA VAL A 144 -3.61 1.47 7.58
C VAL A 144 -4.11 0.20 6.93
N ASP A 145 -4.18 0.18 5.60
CA ASP A 145 -4.52 -1.05 4.89
C ASP A 145 -3.52 -2.16 5.25
N LYS A 146 -4.07 -3.30 5.67
CA LYS A 146 -3.29 -4.44 6.17
C LYS A 146 -2.44 -5.08 5.07
N TYR A 147 -2.93 -5.00 3.84
CA TYR A 147 -2.37 -5.54 2.61
C TYR A 147 -2.29 -4.42 1.57
N PRO A 148 -1.45 -4.53 0.53
CA PRO A 148 -1.60 -3.72 -0.69
C PRO A 148 -3.02 -3.89 -1.26
N VAL A 149 -3.55 -2.83 -1.88
CA VAL A 149 -4.84 -2.87 -2.58
C VAL A 149 -4.80 -3.97 -3.64
N THR A 150 -5.86 -4.79 -3.76
CA THR A 150 -5.87 -5.95 -4.66
C THR A 150 -6.52 -5.65 -6.01
N ASN A 151 -6.26 -6.52 -7.00
CA ASN A 151 -6.82 -6.40 -8.35
C ASN A 151 -8.37 -6.42 -8.34
N CYS A 152 -8.98 -7.26 -7.52
CA CYS A 152 -10.43 -7.27 -7.34
C CYS A 152 -10.93 -5.94 -6.80
N GLU A 153 -10.25 -5.33 -5.83
CA GLU A 153 -10.69 -4.07 -5.24
C GLU A 153 -10.67 -2.91 -6.23
N ILE A 154 -9.60 -2.80 -7.01
CA ILE A 154 -9.53 -1.86 -8.13
C ILE A 154 -10.68 -2.12 -9.10
N THR A 155 -10.87 -3.37 -9.51
CA THR A 155 -11.91 -3.74 -10.47
C THR A 155 -13.31 -3.41 -9.96
N GLN A 156 -13.59 -3.60 -8.68
CA GLN A 156 -14.90 -3.29 -8.10
C GLN A 156 -15.11 -1.77 -7.92
N LEU A 157 -14.11 -1.05 -7.42
CA LEU A 157 -14.27 0.36 -7.06
C LEU A 157 -14.13 1.30 -8.27
N LEU A 158 -13.29 0.95 -9.24
CA LEU A 158 -13.10 1.66 -10.51
C LEU A 158 -13.83 0.96 -11.67
N TRP A 159 -14.86 0.17 -11.38
CA TRP A 159 -15.56 -0.65 -12.38
C TRP A 159 -15.98 0.16 -13.60
N ASP A 160 -16.56 1.35 -13.39
CA ASP A 160 -17.11 2.18 -14.46
C ASP A 160 -16.00 2.92 -15.26
N ASP A 161 -14.79 3.05 -14.70
CA ASP A 161 -13.65 3.68 -15.36
C ASP A 161 -12.87 2.71 -16.27
N ILE A 162 -12.89 1.41 -15.95
CA ILE A 162 -12.16 0.39 -16.71
C ILE A 162 -12.92 0.09 -18.02
N PRO A 163 -12.33 0.27 -19.22
CA PRO A 163 -13.01 -0.02 -20.48
C PRO A 163 -13.27 -1.52 -20.65
N LEU A 164 -14.37 -1.87 -21.33
CA LEU A 164 -14.67 -3.27 -21.68
C LEU A 164 -13.81 -3.75 -22.84
N ASP A 165 -13.54 -2.90 -23.83
CA ASP A 165 -12.72 -3.23 -24.99
C ASP A 165 -11.58 -2.22 -25.10
N SER A 166 -10.35 -2.70 -25.33
CA SER A 166 -9.18 -1.86 -25.57
C SER A 166 -8.40 -2.36 -26.77
N ASN A 167 -8.04 -1.42 -27.65
CA ASN A 167 -7.26 -1.66 -28.87
C ASN A 167 -5.86 -1.03 -28.82
N ASP A 168 -5.55 -0.18 -27.84
CA ASP A 168 -4.48 0.81 -28.02
C ASP A 168 -3.17 0.47 -27.30
N ASN A 169 -3.18 -0.21 -26.14
CA ASN A 169 -1.95 -0.64 -25.45
C ASN A 169 -2.15 -1.89 -24.56
N TRP A 170 -1.06 -2.48 -24.09
CA TRP A 170 -1.08 -3.75 -23.33
C TRP A 170 -1.71 -3.61 -21.94
N PHE A 171 -1.57 -2.45 -21.29
CA PHE A 171 -2.08 -2.17 -19.95
C PHE A 171 -3.61 -2.11 -19.91
N GLU A 172 -4.20 -1.34 -20.82
CA GLU A 172 -5.65 -1.25 -20.93
C GLU A 172 -6.26 -2.62 -21.27
N ARG A 173 -5.60 -3.42 -22.11
CA ARG A 173 -6.02 -4.79 -22.40
C ARG A 173 -6.01 -5.68 -21.16
N ASP A 174 -5.00 -5.56 -20.30
CA ASP A 174 -4.91 -6.35 -19.07
C ASP A 174 -6.07 -6.04 -18.11
N TRP A 175 -6.35 -4.75 -17.86
CA TRP A 175 -7.48 -4.35 -17.02
C TRP A 175 -8.84 -4.66 -17.63
N ALA A 176 -9.00 -4.52 -18.94
CA ALA A 176 -10.20 -4.94 -19.64
C ALA A 176 -10.43 -6.46 -19.50
N GLN A 177 -9.37 -7.28 -19.61
CA GLN A 177 -9.45 -8.72 -19.40
C GLN A 177 -9.86 -9.06 -17.96
N ARG A 178 -9.25 -8.41 -16.96
CA ARG A 178 -9.64 -8.55 -15.54
C ARG A 178 -11.11 -8.23 -15.33
N LYS A 179 -11.61 -7.13 -15.91
CA LYS A 179 -13.03 -6.75 -15.84
C LYS A 179 -13.93 -7.78 -16.51
N LYS A 180 -13.55 -8.33 -17.68
CA LYS A 180 -14.35 -9.35 -18.40
C LYS A 180 -14.57 -10.62 -17.60
N ILE A 181 -13.58 -11.05 -16.81
CA ILE A 181 -13.69 -12.25 -15.97
C ILE A 181 -14.26 -11.96 -14.57
N ALA A 182 -14.26 -10.69 -14.16
CA ALA A 182 -14.82 -10.27 -12.89
C ALA A 182 -16.35 -10.16 -12.95
N VAL A 183 -16.98 -10.29 -11.78
CA VAL A 183 -18.41 -10.06 -11.61
C VAL A 183 -18.57 -8.87 -10.68
N ARG A 184 -19.32 -7.85 -11.11
CA ARG A 184 -19.60 -6.66 -10.30
C ARG A 184 -20.32 -7.06 -9.02
N ASN A 185 -19.94 -6.44 -7.90
CA ASN A 185 -20.47 -6.68 -6.55
C ASN A 185 -20.29 -8.11 -6.03
N LYS A 186 -19.34 -8.87 -6.58
CA LYS A 186 -18.95 -10.18 -6.07
C LYS A 186 -17.89 -10.03 -4.97
N ASN A 187 -17.87 -11.00 -4.05
CA ASN A 187 -16.87 -11.08 -3.00
C ASN A 187 -15.45 -11.18 -3.57
N CYS A 188 -14.62 -10.19 -3.29
CA CYS A 188 -13.18 -10.21 -3.44
C CYS A 188 -12.56 -11.18 -2.42
N ASN A 189 -11.72 -12.09 -2.89
CA ASN A 189 -10.98 -12.98 -2.00
C ASN A 189 -10.12 -12.16 -1.02
N LYS A 190 -10.06 -12.59 0.24
CA LYS A 190 -9.19 -12.00 1.26
C LYS A 190 -7.73 -11.95 0.78
N HIS A 191 -7.25 -13.03 0.18
CA HIS A 191 -5.90 -13.20 -0.34
C HIS A 191 -5.89 -13.11 -1.87
N ASP A 192 -6.59 -12.14 -2.43
CA ASP A 192 -6.51 -11.83 -3.86
C ASP A 192 -5.13 -11.28 -4.24
N SER A 193 -4.82 -11.29 -5.53
CA SER A 193 -3.58 -10.75 -6.09
C SER A 193 -3.45 -9.23 -5.86
N ALA A 194 -2.28 -8.76 -5.44
CA ALA A 194 -2.02 -7.33 -5.28
C ALA A 194 -2.23 -6.56 -6.60
N ALA A 195 -2.83 -5.38 -6.55
CA ALA A 195 -2.91 -4.52 -7.72
C ALA A 195 -1.50 -4.09 -8.13
N ASN A 196 -1.24 -4.14 -9.43
CA ASN A 196 0.00 -3.67 -10.05
C ASN A 196 -0.31 -2.94 -11.35
N SER A 197 0.70 -2.28 -11.92
CA SER A 197 0.56 -1.37 -13.07
C SER A 197 -0.39 -0.19 -12.82
N ILE A 198 -0.70 0.18 -11.57
CA ILE A 198 -1.55 1.33 -11.27
C ILE A 198 -0.71 2.61 -11.35
N SER A 199 -1.20 3.63 -12.04
CA SER A 199 -0.56 4.95 -12.06
C SER A 199 -0.74 5.69 -10.73
N LEU A 200 0.10 6.69 -10.47
CA LEU A 200 -0.08 7.53 -9.28
C LEU A 200 -1.45 8.23 -9.27
N TYR A 201 -1.90 8.71 -10.43
CA TYR A 201 -3.23 9.33 -10.59
C TYR A 201 -4.35 8.36 -10.19
N GLN A 202 -4.30 7.13 -10.70
CA GLN A 202 -5.30 6.11 -10.39
C GLN A 202 -5.31 5.73 -8.91
N ALA A 203 -4.14 5.63 -8.27
CA ALA A 203 -4.04 5.37 -6.84
C ALA A 203 -4.65 6.50 -6.00
N MET A 204 -4.39 7.77 -6.36
CA MET A 204 -5.02 8.94 -5.74
C MET A 204 -6.53 8.99 -5.99
N LYS A 205 -6.98 8.67 -7.21
CA LYS A 205 -8.40 8.60 -7.59
C LYS A 205 -9.13 7.53 -6.78
N TYR A 206 -8.53 6.34 -6.65
CA TYR A 206 -9.05 5.25 -5.83
C TYR A 206 -9.20 5.67 -4.36
N ALA A 207 -8.20 6.37 -3.80
CA ALA A 207 -8.27 6.88 -2.43
C ALA A 207 -9.46 7.84 -2.21
N ASN A 208 -9.69 8.76 -3.15
CA ASN A 208 -10.84 9.65 -3.11
C ASN A 208 -12.17 8.90 -3.24
N ILE A 209 -12.30 7.98 -4.18
CA ILE A 209 -13.54 7.22 -4.38
C ILE A 209 -13.86 6.38 -3.13
N ARG A 210 -12.84 5.77 -2.52
CA ARG A 210 -13.01 5.06 -1.24
C ARG A 210 -13.49 5.98 -0.12
N SER A 211 -12.92 7.18 -0.03
CA SER A 211 -13.33 8.20 0.94
C SER A 211 -14.81 8.59 0.76
N ILE A 212 -15.21 8.88 -0.48
CA ILE A 212 -16.59 9.26 -0.81
C ILE A 212 -17.58 8.14 -0.47
N ARG A 213 -17.23 6.89 -0.78
CA ARG A 213 -18.07 5.72 -0.46
C ARG A 213 -18.37 5.62 1.04
N GLU A 214 -17.46 6.07 1.89
CA GLU A 214 -17.59 6.06 3.34
C GLU A 214 -18.10 7.39 3.90
N GLY A 215 -18.52 8.34 3.05
CA GLY A 215 -19.03 9.65 3.45
C GLY A 215 -17.95 10.60 3.97
N LEU A 216 -16.68 10.35 3.64
CA LEU A 216 -15.53 11.15 4.07
C LEU A 216 -15.17 12.21 3.04
N LYS A 217 -14.46 13.26 3.48
CA LYS A 217 -13.95 14.30 2.58
C LYS A 217 -12.78 13.74 1.75
N PRO A 218 -12.78 13.87 0.41
CA PRO A 218 -11.63 13.49 -0.42
C PRO A 218 -10.35 14.22 -0.01
N TYR A 219 -9.20 13.55 -0.17
CA TYR A 219 -7.90 14.13 0.18
C TYR A 219 -7.26 14.90 -0.98
N TYR A 220 -7.47 14.42 -2.21
CA TYR A 220 -6.86 14.98 -3.42
C TYR A 220 -7.88 15.79 -4.23
N THR A 221 -7.45 16.93 -4.78
CA THR A 221 -8.23 17.72 -5.75
C THR A 221 -7.49 17.77 -7.08
N PHE A 222 -8.08 17.22 -8.14
CA PHE A 222 -7.47 17.19 -9.47
C PHE A 222 -7.81 18.46 -10.26
N ILE A 223 -6.78 19.16 -10.74
CA ILE A 223 -6.86 20.40 -11.51
C ILE A 223 -6.33 20.14 -12.91
N PHE A 224 -7.22 20.20 -13.90
CA PHE A 224 -6.90 19.96 -15.30
C PHE A 224 -6.55 21.30 -15.99
N PRO A 225 -5.50 21.34 -16.83
CA PRO A 225 -5.21 22.52 -17.62
C PRO A 225 -6.35 22.80 -18.60
N LYS A 226 -6.67 24.09 -18.80
CA LYS A 226 -7.71 24.52 -19.76
C LYS A 226 -7.22 24.24 -21.18
N GLU A 227 -8.12 23.88 -22.09
CA GLU A 227 -7.87 23.41 -23.48
C GLU A 227 -7.10 24.36 -24.41
N ASN A 228 -6.64 25.53 -23.95
CA ASN A 228 -5.85 26.42 -24.81
C ASN A 228 -4.49 25.78 -25.15
N LEU A 229 -4.43 25.24 -26.37
CA LEU A 229 -3.29 24.57 -26.99
C LEU A 229 -1.97 25.36 -26.92
N GLU A 230 -2.03 26.69 -26.76
CA GLU A 230 -0.85 27.55 -26.61
C GLU A 230 -0.14 27.36 -25.26
N GLU A 231 -0.87 27.13 -24.16
CA GLU A 231 -0.26 26.79 -22.85
C GLU A 231 0.31 25.37 -22.83
N LYS A 232 -0.34 24.45 -23.56
CA LYS A 232 0.02 23.03 -23.74
C LYS A 232 1.44 22.86 -24.28
N ASN A 233 1.80 23.67 -25.29
CA ASN A 233 3.16 23.73 -25.80
C ASN A 233 4.06 24.63 -24.96
N SER A 234 3.55 25.72 -24.38
CA SER A 234 4.38 26.63 -23.59
C SER A 234 5.03 25.95 -22.38
N MET A 235 4.36 25.06 -21.64
CA MET A 235 4.95 24.50 -20.42
C MET A 235 6.08 23.48 -20.72
N ARG A 236 5.80 22.46 -21.54
CA ARG A 236 6.82 21.47 -21.98
C ARG A 236 7.97 22.13 -22.76
N TYR A 237 7.66 23.17 -23.56
CA TYR A 237 8.66 23.95 -24.31
C TYR A 237 9.44 24.93 -23.42
N LYS A 238 8.84 25.52 -22.38
CA LYS A 238 9.52 26.38 -21.40
C LYS A 238 10.51 25.58 -20.55
N ILE A 239 10.14 24.36 -20.11
CA ILE A 239 11.05 23.46 -19.38
C ILE A 239 12.24 23.08 -20.27
N ARG A 240 11.98 22.73 -21.54
CA ARG A 240 13.00 22.24 -22.48
C ARG A 240 13.97 23.32 -23.01
N LYS A 241 13.65 24.62 -22.86
CA LYS A 241 14.43 25.73 -23.47
C LYS A 241 15.10 26.66 -22.46
N LYS A 242 14.77 26.60 -21.16
CA LYS A 242 15.36 27.48 -20.14
C LYS A 242 16.64 26.88 -19.54
N LYS A 243 17.79 27.39 -19.99
CA LYS A 243 19.12 27.15 -19.40
C LYS A 243 19.36 27.95 -18.11
N ASP A 244 18.49 28.88 -17.74
CA ASP A 244 18.69 29.77 -16.59
C ASP A 244 17.91 29.29 -15.37
N LEU A 245 18.64 28.62 -14.47
CA LEU A 245 18.14 28.00 -13.22
C LEU A 245 17.41 28.98 -12.29
N ARG A 246 17.68 30.29 -12.39
CA ARG A 246 17.08 31.30 -11.52
C ARG A 246 15.61 31.60 -11.82
N GLU A 247 15.17 31.51 -13.08
CA GLU A 247 13.75 31.62 -13.42
C GLU A 247 12.98 30.32 -13.14
N PHE A 248 13.65 29.17 -13.22
CA PHE A 248 13.06 27.86 -12.92
C PHE A 248 12.59 27.76 -11.47
N LYS A 249 13.37 28.31 -10.53
CA LYS A 249 13.05 28.38 -9.10
C LYS A 249 11.80 29.22 -8.78
N SER A 250 11.51 30.26 -9.57
CA SER A 250 10.31 31.10 -9.40
C SER A 250 9.03 30.49 -9.96
N PHE A 251 9.14 29.54 -10.90
CA PHE A 251 7.98 28.88 -11.52
C PHE A 251 7.44 27.73 -10.66
N TYR A 252 8.28 27.16 -9.80
CA TYR A 252 7.96 26.05 -8.89
C TYR A 252 8.00 26.44 -7.41
N ASP A 253 7.97 27.75 -7.10
CA ASP A 253 7.64 28.25 -5.75
C ASP A 253 6.14 28.04 -5.48
N PHE A 254 5.69 26.79 -5.61
CA PHE A 254 4.39 26.36 -5.14
C PHE A 254 4.47 26.33 -3.61
N SER A 255 4.23 27.49 -3.01
CA SER A 255 3.87 27.54 -1.60
C SER A 255 2.65 26.63 -1.39
N GLY A 256 2.86 25.47 -0.77
CA GLY A 256 1.80 24.53 -0.38
C GLY A 256 1.63 23.35 -1.33
N HIS A 257 1.66 22.13 -0.76
CA HIS A 257 0.64 21.09 -0.94
C HIS A 257 0.10 20.78 -2.37
N LYS A 258 0.86 21.02 -3.46
CA LYS A 258 0.37 20.85 -4.85
C LYS A 258 1.29 20.03 -5.74
N TYR A 259 0.91 18.81 -6.10
CA TYR A 259 1.67 17.92 -6.99
C TYR A 259 1.44 18.19 -8.46
N PHE A 260 2.46 17.92 -9.30
CA PHE A 260 2.33 17.85 -10.74
C PHE A 260 2.59 16.40 -11.19
N ILE A 261 1.58 15.74 -11.76
CA ILE A 261 1.63 14.30 -12.09
C ILE A 261 1.22 14.03 -13.53
N GLY A 262 1.67 12.91 -14.06
CA GLY A 262 1.14 12.37 -15.32
C GLY A 262 -0.34 11.98 -15.19
N TYR A 263 -1.14 12.33 -16.20
CA TYR A 263 -2.55 11.96 -16.26
C TYR A 263 -2.73 10.65 -17.02
N TYR A 264 -2.43 9.56 -16.32
CA TYR A 264 -2.55 8.20 -16.83
C TYR A 264 -3.73 7.50 -16.14
N ASP A 265 -4.81 7.23 -16.86
CA ASP A 265 -5.94 6.40 -16.40
C ASP A 265 -6.10 5.18 -17.32
N PHE A 266 -7.20 4.44 -17.22
CA PHE A 266 -7.51 3.29 -18.08
C PHE A 266 -7.84 3.66 -19.54
N ILE A 267 -7.77 4.94 -19.88
CA ILE A 267 -7.96 5.46 -21.24
C ILE A 267 -6.87 6.49 -21.54
N LYS A 268 -6.52 6.61 -22.82
CA LYS A 268 -5.59 7.64 -23.28
C LYS A 268 -6.24 9.02 -23.21
N HIS A 269 -5.54 9.96 -22.58
CA HIS A 269 -5.95 11.36 -22.51
C HIS A 269 -5.13 12.22 -23.48
N GLU A 270 -5.75 13.28 -24.03
CA GLU A 270 -5.02 14.28 -24.82
C GLU A 270 -4.09 15.15 -23.97
N ILE A 271 -4.39 15.26 -22.68
CA ILE A 271 -3.60 15.97 -21.68
C ILE A 271 -2.73 14.92 -20.99
N GLU A 272 -1.41 15.10 -21.04
CA GLU A 272 -0.45 14.13 -20.48
C GLU A 272 -0.18 14.36 -18.98
N SER A 273 -0.57 15.50 -18.41
CA SER A 273 -0.26 15.86 -17.01
C SER A 273 -1.28 16.82 -16.39
N ILE A 274 -1.41 16.75 -15.07
CA ILE A 274 -2.35 17.54 -14.27
C ILE A 274 -1.69 18.03 -12.98
N THR A 275 -2.32 19.03 -12.34
CA THR A 275 -1.97 19.46 -10.99
C THR A 275 -2.91 18.79 -9.98
N VAL A 276 -2.39 18.41 -8.81
CA VAL A 276 -3.15 17.83 -7.71
C VAL A 276 -2.93 18.67 -6.47
N ASP A 277 -3.98 19.28 -5.94
CA ASP A 277 -3.96 19.95 -4.63
C ASP A 277 -4.27 18.93 -3.52
N ILE A 278 -3.63 19.05 -2.36
CA ILE A 278 -3.98 18.23 -1.19
C ILE A 278 -4.72 19.02 -0.13
N ASP A 279 -5.73 18.38 0.43
CA ASP A 279 -6.50 18.91 1.53
C ASP A 279 -6.04 18.26 2.84
N THR A 280 -5.13 18.92 3.55
CA THR A 280 -4.63 18.44 4.84
C THR A 280 -5.69 18.42 5.94
N THR A 281 -6.87 19.02 5.70
CA THR A 281 -8.03 18.96 6.61
C THR A 281 -8.99 17.81 6.30
N SER A 282 -8.74 17.05 5.22
CA SER A 282 -9.52 15.85 4.89
C SER A 282 -9.36 14.77 5.96
N ASP A 283 -10.49 14.17 6.31
CA ASP A 283 -10.60 12.98 7.16
C ASP A 283 -10.63 11.68 6.34
N GLY A 284 -10.38 11.78 5.02
CA GLY A 284 -10.41 10.70 4.05
C GLY A 284 -9.10 9.92 3.96
N TYR A 285 -9.10 8.98 3.02
CA TYR A 285 -7.96 8.13 2.71
C TYR A 285 -6.97 8.83 1.79
N ARG A 286 -5.69 8.46 1.95
CA ARG A 286 -4.61 8.89 1.07
C ARG A 286 -3.50 7.84 0.98
N LEU A 287 -2.64 7.99 -0.02
CA LEU A 287 -1.34 7.34 -0.02
C LEU A 287 -0.52 7.79 1.21
N PRO A 288 0.29 6.88 1.79
CA PRO A 288 1.23 7.26 2.85
C PRO A 288 2.27 8.23 2.29
N TYR A 289 2.71 9.14 3.16
CA TYR A 289 3.94 9.87 2.92
C TYR A 289 5.13 8.93 2.98
N TYR A 290 6.24 9.35 2.40
CA TYR A 290 7.47 8.58 2.43
C TYR A 290 7.86 8.15 3.86
N ASP A 291 7.96 9.12 4.78
CA ASP A 291 8.39 8.86 6.16
C ASP A 291 7.39 7.96 6.91
N GLU A 292 6.09 8.14 6.64
CA GLU A 292 5.02 7.26 7.15
C GLU A 292 5.20 5.83 6.65
N TRP A 293 5.46 5.65 5.36
CA TRP A 293 5.64 4.33 4.78
C TRP A 293 6.86 3.63 5.39
N VAL A 294 7.98 4.33 5.59
CA VAL A 294 9.19 3.78 6.21
C VAL A 294 8.93 3.35 7.65
N MET A 295 8.27 4.20 8.46
CA MET A 295 7.83 3.81 9.81
C MET A 295 7.00 2.53 9.76
N LEU A 296 5.99 2.51 8.88
CA LEU A 296 5.10 1.36 8.74
C LEU A 296 5.87 0.13 8.31
N ALA A 297 6.87 0.26 7.45
CA ALA A 297 7.72 -0.82 6.98
C ALA A 297 8.65 -1.34 8.08
N HIS A 298 9.13 -0.49 9.00
CA HIS A 298 9.92 -0.92 10.15
C HIS A 298 9.07 -1.71 11.15
N GLY A 299 7.77 -1.42 11.26
CA GLY A 299 6.86 -2.22 12.08
C GLY A 299 7.21 -2.19 13.57
N GLY A 300 7.78 -1.09 14.08
CA GLY A 300 8.26 -0.95 15.45
C GLY A 300 9.67 -1.51 15.70
N ASN A 301 10.33 -2.04 14.66
CA ASN A 301 11.72 -2.45 14.76
C ASN A 301 12.64 -1.22 14.77
N LYS A 302 13.39 -1.05 15.87
CA LYS A 302 14.37 0.03 16.05
C LYS A 302 15.75 -0.28 15.47
N LYS A 303 15.95 -1.48 14.91
CA LYS A 303 17.22 -1.88 14.27
C LYS A 303 17.29 -1.35 12.84
N ILE A 304 18.51 -1.10 12.40
CA ILE A 304 18.83 -0.09 11.40
C ILE A 304 18.43 -0.45 9.94
N HIS A 305 18.21 -1.71 9.55
CA HIS A 305 18.31 -2.05 8.12
C HIS A 305 17.11 -2.75 7.43
N SER A 306 16.14 -3.30 8.17
CA SER A 306 14.86 -3.87 7.68
C SER A 306 14.12 -4.55 8.85
N GLN A 307 12.94 -5.13 8.63
CA GLN A 307 12.26 -5.97 9.65
C GLN A 307 13.10 -7.18 10.11
N TRP A 308 13.98 -7.68 9.25
CA TRP A 308 14.95 -8.75 9.55
C TRP A 308 16.37 -8.18 9.79
N GLY A 309 16.59 -6.87 9.75
CA GLY A 309 17.92 -6.29 10.01
C GLY A 309 19.03 -6.72 9.03
N TYR A 310 20.26 -6.30 9.34
CA TYR A 310 21.43 -6.37 8.44
C TYR A 310 22.14 -7.73 8.41
N PHE A 311 22.04 -8.49 9.51
CA PHE A 311 22.77 -9.74 9.71
C PHE A 311 21.90 -10.99 9.54
N ASP A 312 20.62 -10.82 9.18
CA ASP A 312 19.74 -11.96 8.96
C ASP A 312 20.03 -12.61 7.61
N THR A 313 19.65 -13.88 7.50
CA THR A 313 19.88 -14.68 6.30
C THR A 313 18.79 -14.45 5.26
N PHE A 314 19.05 -14.80 4.00
CA PHE A 314 18.02 -14.79 2.96
C PHE A 314 16.79 -15.61 3.38
N ALA A 315 17.03 -16.76 4.04
CA ALA A 315 15.98 -17.62 4.59
C ALA A 315 15.11 -16.93 5.66
N GLU A 316 15.62 -15.94 6.39
CA GLU A 316 14.80 -15.14 7.31
C GLU A 316 13.96 -14.10 6.56
N SER A 317 14.56 -13.40 5.59
CA SER A 317 13.86 -12.38 4.78
C SER A 317 12.64 -12.93 4.03
N THR A 318 12.75 -14.15 3.50
CA THR A 318 11.68 -14.83 2.74
C THR A 318 10.49 -15.26 3.60
N LYS A 319 10.59 -15.17 4.93
CA LYS A 319 9.43 -15.34 5.83
C LYS A 319 8.50 -14.14 5.82
N TYR A 320 8.98 -12.97 5.38
CA TYR A 320 8.26 -11.69 5.41
C TYR A 320 8.11 -11.07 4.01
N ALA A 321 9.03 -11.35 3.09
CA ALA A 321 9.08 -10.70 1.79
C ALA A 321 9.01 -11.68 0.61
N LYS A 322 8.15 -11.37 -0.37
CA LYS A 322 8.09 -12.08 -1.65
C LYS A 322 8.99 -11.39 -2.66
N LEU A 323 10.29 -11.62 -2.52
CA LEU A 323 11.28 -11.13 -3.48
C LEU A 323 11.34 -12.08 -4.66
N CYS A 324 11.71 -11.56 -5.82
CA CYS A 324 12.04 -12.41 -6.95
C CYS A 324 13.54 -12.34 -7.16
N ILE A 325 14.09 -13.42 -7.72
CA ILE A 325 15.51 -13.55 -7.89
C ILE A 325 15.76 -13.78 -9.37
N ASP A 326 16.54 -12.89 -10.01
CA ASP A 326 17.06 -13.17 -11.34
C ASP A 326 18.18 -14.19 -11.21
N ILE A 327 17.87 -15.46 -11.48
CA ILE A 327 18.82 -16.58 -11.42
C ILE A 327 20.09 -16.37 -12.25
N ARG A 328 20.07 -15.49 -13.26
CA ARG A 328 21.25 -15.17 -14.09
C ARG A 328 22.28 -14.31 -13.35
N LYS A 329 21.88 -13.65 -12.26
CA LYS A 329 22.75 -12.82 -11.41
C LYS A 329 23.23 -13.55 -10.16
N ILE A 330 22.74 -14.77 -9.92
CA ILE A 330 23.19 -15.60 -8.81
C ILE A 330 24.55 -16.19 -9.15
N SER A 331 25.57 -15.89 -8.33
CA SER A 331 26.80 -16.70 -8.30
C SER A 331 26.50 -17.97 -7.52
N TRP A 332 26.42 -19.09 -8.24
CA TRP A 332 26.12 -20.42 -7.69
C TRP A 332 27.14 -20.88 -6.64
N ASP A 333 28.31 -20.28 -6.62
CA ASP A 333 29.41 -20.65 -5.73
C ASP A 333 29.23 -20.16 -4.28
N ASN A 334 28.25 -19.27 -4.02
CA ASN A 334 28.03 -18.66 -2.71
C ASN A 334 26.67 -19.03 -2.05
N LEU A 335 25.89 -19.92 -2.65
CA LEU A 335 24.60 -20.34 -2.10
C LEU A 335 24.72 -21.62 -1.27
N ASP A 336 24.11 -21.66 -0.09
CA ASP A 336 23.94 -22.90 0.66
C ASP A 336 22.87 -23.79 -0.01
N PHE A 337 22.96 -25.11 0.21
CA PHE A 337 22.01 -26.12 -0.28
C PHE A 337 20.56 -25.80 0.10
N THR A 338 20.36 -25.16 1.26
CA THR A 338 19.04 -24.68 1.68
C THR A 338 18.52 -23.55 0.79
N GLU A 339 19.36 -22.59 0.41
CA GLU A 339 18.99 -21.49 -0.48
C GLU A 339 18.63 -22.01 -1.88
N ILE A 340 19.39 -22.99 -2.40
CA ILE A 340 19.10 -23.65 -3.68
C ILE A 340 17.72 -24.33 -3.68
N PHE A 341 17.32 -24.95 -2.56
CA PHE A 341 16.04 -25.64 -2.44
C PHE A 341 14.82 -24.69 -2.49
N PHE A 342 14.98 -23.43 -2.07
CA PHE A 342 13.88 -22.45 -2.07
C PHE A 342 13.77 -21.63 -3.36
N ILE A 343 14.76 -21.65 -4.25
CA ILE A 343 14.73 -20.95 -5.56
C ILE A 343 13.46 -21.25 -6.38
N PRO A 344 12.94 -22.50 -6.46
CA PRO A 344 11.71 -22.81 -7.20
C PRO A 344 10.47 -22.05 -6.77
N PHE A 345 10.40 -21.59 -5.51
CA PHE A 345 9.26 -20.85 -4.98
C PHE A 345 9.37 -19.33 -5.20
N HIS A 346 10.53 -18.86 -5.66
CA HIS A 346 10.82 -17.43 -5.88
C HIS A 346 10.85 -17.05 -7.37
N PHE A 347 10.37 -17.95 -8.24
CA PHE A 347 10.28 -17.69 -9.67
C PHE A 347 9.13 -16.73 -9.98
N CYS A 348 9.48 -15.60 -10.61
CA CYS A 348 8.53 -14.76 -11.32
C CYS A 348 7.91 -15.53 -12.51
N ARG A 349 6.77 -16.19 -12.30
CA ARG A 349 5.95 -16.69 -13.40
C ARG A 349 5.27 -15.47 -14.04
N ASN A 350 5.71 -15.09 -15.23
CA ASN A 350 5.24 -13.95 -16.04
C ASN A 350 5.40 -12.55 -15.40
N GLY A 351 6.05 -11.62 -16.10
CA GLY A 351 6.47 -10.32 -15.58
C GLY A 351 5.36 -9.33 -15.19
N ASN A 352 4.08 -9.68 -15.34
CA ASN A 352 2.95 -8.75 -15.23
C ASN A 352 1.89 -9.13 -14.17
N GLU A 353 1.99 -10.31 -13.55
CA GLU A 353 1.03 -10.75 -12.53
C GLU A 353 1.70 -10.77 -11.16
N SER A 354 1.05 -10.13 -10.18
CA SER A 354 1.41 -10.22 -8.77
C SER A 354 0.83 -11.50 -8.15
N GLY A 355 1.39 -11.90 -7.00
CA GLY A 355 0.86 -12.99 -6.20
C GLY A 355 -0.27 -12.55 -5.25
N PRO A 356 -0.94 -13.52 -4.58
CA PRO A 356 -1.88 -13.25 -3.50
C PRO A 356 -1.23 -12.50 -2.32
N VAL A 357 -1.96 -11.56 -1.74
CA VAL A 357 -1.52 -10.80 -0.55
C VAL A 357 -1.57 -11.65 0.72
N GLY A 358 -0.72 -11.37 1.69
CA GLY A 358 -0.86 -11.86 3.05
C GLY A 358 -0.50 -13.33 3.29
N GLU A 359 0.28 -13.94 2.41
CA GLU A 359 0.72 -15.34 2.57
C GLU A 359 1.95 -15.50 3.46
N LEU A 360 2.72 -14.42 3.65
CA LEU A 360 3.92 -14.40 4.49
C LEU A 360 3.60 -13.83 5.88
N LYS A 361 4.59 -13.79 6.77
CA LYS A 361 4.41 -13.20 8.10
C LYS A 361 4.25 -11.69 8.02
N PRO A 362 3.40 -11.09 8.86
CA PRO A 362 3.34 -9.65 8.99
C PRO A 362 4.52 -9.12 9.79
N ASN A 363 4.69 -7.80 9.73
CA ASN A 363 5.61 -7.07 10.59
C ASN A 363 5.07 -6.87 12.02
N GLY A 364 5.84 -6.16 12.86
CA GLY A 364 5.45 -5.90 14.24
C GLY A 364 4.18 -5.04 14.41
N TYR A 365 3.76 -4.31 13.38
CA TYR A 365 2.46 -3.61 13.33
C TYR A 365 1.33 -4.45 12.72
N GLY A 366 1.60 -5.70 12.33
CA GLY A 366 0.61 -6.58 11.72
C GLY A 366 0.32 -6.27 10.25
N LEU A 367 1.21 -5.53 9.58
CA LEU A 367 1.12 -5.20 8.16
C LEU A 367 1.86 -6.25 7.33
N TYR A 368 1.27 -6.63 6.20
CA TYR A 368 1.78 -7.66 5.30
C TYR A 368 2.33 -7.03 4.04
N ASP A 369 3.23 -7.78 3.38
CA ASP A 369 3.78 -7.46 2.07
C ASP A 369 4.34 -6.02 2.00
N MET A 370 4.85 -5.51 3.13
CA MET A 370 5.60 -4.24 3.17
C MET A 370 6.87 -4.35 2.31
N PHE A 371 7.34 -5.58 2.08
CA PHE A 371 8.51 -5.88 1.28
C PHE A 371 8.21 -6.97 0.25
N GLY A 372 8.65 -6.78 -0.99
CA GLY A 372 8.36 -7.66 -2.11
C GLY A 372 6.91 -7.58 -2.59
N LEU A 373 6.51 -8.58 -3.37
CA LEU A 373 5.20 -8.72 -4.02
C LEU A 373 4.90 -7.64 -5.08
N VAL A 374 4.78 -6.37 -4.68
CA VAL A 374 4.59 -5.20 -5.55
C VAL A 374 5.34 -4.01 -4.97
N GLU A 375 5.79 -3.10 -5.82
CA GLU A 375 6.28 -1.80 -5.36
C GLU A 375 5.11 -0.84 -5.15
N GLU A 376 5.15 -0.03 -4.11
CA GLU A 376 4.04 0.80 -3.66
C GLU A 376 4.28 2.30 -3.90
N HIS A 377 3.29 2.97 -4.47
CA HIS A 377 3.28 4.44 -4.55
C HIS A 377 3.25 5.06 -3.16
N VAL A 378 4.21 5.94 -2.91
CA VAL A 378 4.24 6.84 -1.75
C VAL A 378 4.46 8.27 -2.20
N VAL A 379 3.96 9.25 -1.45
CA VAL A 379 4.08 10.67 -1.78
C VAL A 379 5.10 11.36 -0.87
N TYR A 380 5.78 12.40 -1.36
CA TYR A 380 6.60 13.25 -0.49
C TYR A 380 5.75 14.35 0.17
N GLU A 381 5.96 14.62 1.46
CA GLU A 381 5.19 15.63 2.21
C GLU A 381 5.45 17.04 1.70
N LYS A 382 6.72 17.37 1.46
CA LYS A 382 7.13 18.56 0.71
C LYS A 382 7.35 18.15 -0.73
N HIS A 383 7.08 19.06 -1.67
CA HIS A 383 7.65 18.94 -3.01
C HIS A 383 9.14 18.76 -2.83
N ASN A 384 9.64 17.56 -3.10
CA ASN A 384 11.05 17.27 -3.02
C ASN A 384 11.66 18.08 -4.17
N MET A 385 11.98 19.35 -3.88
CA MET A 385 12.56 20.25 -4.85
C MET A 385 13.80 19.55 -5.38
N MET A 386 13.82 19.34 -6.69
CA MET A 386 15.03 18.94 -7.39
C MET A 386 16.17 19.81 -6.86
N LYS A 387 17.16 19.14 -6.29
CA LYS A 387 18.43 19.72 -5.86
C LYS A 387 19.20 20.10 -7.12
N ASP A 388 18.81 21.21 -7.73
CA ASP A 388 19.56 21.90 -8.76
C ASP A 388 20.78 22.59 -8.12
N GLU A 389 21.77 21.78 -7.74
CA GLU A 389 23.16 22.23 -7.79
C GLU A 389 23.92 21.39 -8.82
N PRO A 390 23.97 21.83 -10.08
CA PRO A 390 24.97 21.35 -11.02
C PRO A 390 26.32 21.96 -10.57
N GLY A 391 26.98 21.35 -9.59
CA GLY A 391 28.21 21.93 -9.01
C GLY A 391 29.17 21.00 -8.30
N VAL A 392 28.77 19.81 -7.82
CA VAL A 392 29.67 18.92 -7.06
C VAL A 392 29.88 17.60 -7.77
N LEU A 393 30.42 17.67 -8.99
CA LEU A 393 31.08 16.56 -9.67
C LEU A 393 32.35 17.11 -10.34
N THR A 394 33.30 17.57 -9.53
CA THR A 394 34.70 17.66 -9.96
C THR A 394 35.56 17.04 -8.88
N ASP A 395 36.22 15.95 -9.28
CA ASP A 395 37.48 15.43 -8.76
C ASP A 395 37.44 14.62 -7.45
N GLY A 396 36.84 13.44 -7.52
CA GLY A 396 37.15 12.30 -6.65
C GLY A 396 37.34 11.03 -7.48
N PRO A 397 38.35 10.19 -7.21
CA PRO A 397 38.71 9.08 -8.09
C PRO A 397 37.64 7.98 -8.07
N ALA A 398 36.99 7.79 -9.23
CA ALA A 398 36.32 6.55 -9.63
C ALA A 398 35.40 5.87 -8.59
N MET A 399 34.40 6.58 -8.05
CA MET A 399 33.16 5.89 -7.69
C MET A 399 32.35 5.66 -8.97
N MET A 400 31.97 4.41 -9.20
CA MET A 400 31.29 3.91 -10.39
C MET A 400 30.18 4.85 -10.89
N ASN A 401 30.01 4.88 -12.22
CA ASN A 401 28.92 5.47 -12.99
C ASN A 401 27.52 5.07 -12.46
N PHE A 402 27.13 5.54 -11.28
CA PHE A 402 25.73 5.63 -10.92
C PHE A 402 25.20 6.80 -11.72
N SER A 403 24.54 6.49 -12.83
CA SER A 403 23.65 7.40 -13.52
C SER A 403 22.78 8.04 -12.45
N LEU A 404 23.08 9.30 -12.13
CA LEU A 404 22.27 10.18 -11.31
C LEU A 404 20.81 9.94 -11.71
N VAL A 405 19.98 9.61 -10.73
CA VAL A 405 18.55 9.39 -10.88
C VAL A 405 17.95 10.66 -11.50
N ARG A 406 17.95 10.70 -12.82
CA ARG A 406 17.20 11.68 -13.59
C ARG A 406 15.78 11.14 -13.54
N CYS A 407 14.90 11.82 -12.81
CA CYS A 407 13.58 12.03 -13.40
C CYS A 407 13.87 12.44 -14.84
N ALA A 408 13.51 11.60 -15.81
CA ALA A 408 13.90 11.80 -17.21
C ALA A 408 13.69 13.27 -17.52
N ASP A 409 14.78 13.95 -17.90
CA ASP A 409 14.89 15.41 -17.94
C ASP A 409 13.54 15.99 -18.40
N ASN A 410 12.80 16.65 -17.47
CA ASN A 410 11.51 17.36 -17.61
C ASN A 410 10.29 16.86 -16.79
N ASP A 411 10.33 15.76 -16.03
CA ASP A 411 9.19 15.30 -15.20
C ASP A 411 9.38 15.57 -13.70
N VAL A 412 8.42 16.27 -13.08
CA VAL A 412 8.31 16.37 -11.61
C VAL A 412 7.94 14.98 -11.09
N CYS A 413 8.68 14.46 -10.11
CA CYS A 413 8.47 13.14 -9.52
C CYS A 413 7.89 13.28 -8.10
N PRO A 414 6.58 13.53 -7.95
CA PRO A 414 5.98 13.76 -6.63
C PRO A 414 5.83 12.47 -5.80
N SER A 415 6.05 11.31 -6.41
CA SER A 415 6.05 10.00 -5.76
C SER A 415 7.33 9.22 -6.00
N CYS A 416 7.55 8.21 -5.16
CA CYS A 416 8.49 7.12 -5.43
C CYS A 416 7.78 5.78 -5.20
N LEU A 417 8.37 4.70 -5.71
CA LEU A 417 7.92 3.34 -5.48
C LEU A 417 8.74 2.70 -4.35
N LYS A 418 8.08 2.15 -3.33
CA LYS A 418 8.72 1.56 -2.13
C LYS A 418 8.29 0.11 -1.93
N GLY A 419 8.99 -0.62 -1.06
CA GLY A 419 8.70 -2.04 -0.80
C GLY A 419 9.65 -3.02 -1.49
N GLY A 420 10.60 -2.54 -2.29
CA GLY A 420 11.58 -3.39 -2.95
C GLY A 420 10.94 -4.29 -4.00
N GLY A 421 11.11 -3.91 -5.27
CA GLY A 421 10.65 -4.73 -6.37
C GLY A 421 11.33 -6.09 -6.42
N VAL A 422 10.80 -6.91 -7.30
CA VAL A 422 11.25 -8.24 -7.72
C VAL A 422 12.75 -8.35 -8.08
N HIS A 423 13.49 -7.26 -8.19
CA HIS A 423 14.92 -7.27 -8.51
C HIS A 423 15.78 -6.59 -7.44
N SER A 424 15.20 -6.26 -6.28
CA SER A 424 15.93 -5.66 -5.17
C SER A 424 16.81 -6.71 -4.50
N ASP A 425 18.05 -6.32 -4.19
CA ASP A 425 18.88 -7.13 -3.30
C ASP A 425 18.18 -7.22 -1.94
N TRP A 426 17.98 -8.42 -1.42
CA TRP A 426 17.31 -8.61 -0.14
C TRP A 426 18.09 -7.99 1.04
N ARG A 427 19.42 -7.82 0.86
CA ARG A 427 20.31 -7.10 1.80
C ARG A 427 20.26 -5.60 1.62
N TYR A 428 19.93 -5.14 0.42
CA TYR A 428 19.79 -3.74 0.06
C TYR A 428 18.45 -3.55 -0.62
N ILE A 429 17.37 -3.70 0.17
CA ILE A 429 16.02 -3.37 -0.31
C ILE A 429 16.14 -1.97 -0.86
N SER A 430 16.08 -1.86 -2.19
CA SER A 430 16.33 -0.60 -2.84
C SER A 430 15.08 0.23 -2.63
N TYR A 431 15.14 1.08 -1.62
CA TYR A 431 14.09 2.04 -1.34
C TYR A 431 13.95 3.05 -2.49
N ASP A 432 14.92 3.17 -3.40
CA ASP A 432 15.00 4.33 -4.29
C ASP A 432 14.95 3.94 -5.75
N TYR A 433 13.75 3.58 -6.20
CA TYR A 433 13.42 3.74 -7.59
C TYR A 433 12.35 4.83 -7.75
N ILE A 434 12.80 5.98 -8.23
CA ILE A 434 11.91 6.97 -8.83
C ILE A 434 11.52 6.39 -10.18
N SER A 435 10.34 5.79 -10.22
CA SER A 435 9.75 5.31 -11.45
C SER A 435 9.01 6.47 -12.13
N PRO A 436 8.99 6.57 -13.47
CA PRO A 436 8.05 7.43 -14.15
C PRO A 436 6.62 7.19 -13.64
N ASN A 437 5.75 8.20 -13.76
CA ASN A 437 4.34 8.22 -13.30
C ASN A 437 3.45 7.05 -13.80
N TYR A 438 4.02 6.14 -14.59
CA TYR A 438 3.48 4.91 -15.13
C TYR A 438 4.63 3.92 -15.39
N TYR A 439 4.47 2.65 -15.01
CA TYR A 439 5.46 1.60 -15.24
C TYR A 439 4.80 0.33 -15.80
N ASP A 440 5.54 -0.44 -16.59
CA ASP A 440 5.11 -1.71 -17.13
C ASP A 440 5.41 -2.90 -16.19
N GLY A 441 4.39 -3.72 -15.90
CA GLY A 441 4.54 -4.94 -15.12
C GLY A 441 4.27 -4.80 -13.61
N ARG A 442 5.18 -5.30 -12.76
CA ARG A 442 4.97 -5.52 -11.30
C ARG A 442 5.07 -4.28 -10.40
N SER A 443 5.37 -3.13 -10.98
CA SER A 443 5.48 -1.85 -10.28
C SER A 443 4.12 -1.13 -10.24
N GLY A 444 3.93 -0.23 -9.27
CA GLY A 444 2.69 0.54 -9.15
C GLY A 444 1.55 -0.21 -8.45
N GLY A 445 1.85 -0.92 -7.38
CA GLY A 445 0.89 -1.19 -6.32
C GLY A 445 0.78 0.01 -5.38
N PHE A 446 -0.05 -0.10 -4.34
CA PHE A 446 -0.16 0.90 -3.28
C PHE A 446 -0.98 0.36 -2.11
N ARG A 447 -0.92 1.07 -0.99
CA ARG A 447 -1.81 0.91 0.16
C ARG A 447 -2.31 2.27 0.61
N LEU A 448 -3.45 2.31 1.30
CA LEU A 448 -3.99 3.56 1.84
C LEU A 448 -3.80 3.65 3.34
N ILE A 449 -3.67 4.90 3.80
CA ILE A 449 -3.74 5.27 5.20
C ILE A 449 -4.80 6.33 5.41
N ARG A 450 -5.31 6.42 6.64
CA ARG A 450 -6.26 7.43 7.09
C ARG A 450 -5.89 7.88 8.50
N ASN A 451 -5.71 9.18 8.71
CA ASN A 451 -5.53 9.77 10.03
C ASN A 451 -6.90 9.96 10.66
N ILE A 452 -7.20 9.25 11.75
CA ILE A 452 -8.51 9.28 12.41
C ILE A 452 -8.49 10.05 13.74
N GLY A 453 -7.31 10.44 14.23
CA GLY A 453 -7.15 11.20 15.48
C GLY A 453 -7.04 12.71 15.30
N ASN A 454 -6.91 13.22 14.06
CA ASN A 454 -6.64 14.63 13.73
C ASN A 454 -5.49 15.27 14.53
N ASN A 455 -4.54 14.44 15.00
CA ASN A 455 -3.51 14.79 15.96
C ASN A 455 -2.12 14.28 15.56
N ALA A 456 -1.98 13.78 14.32
CA ALA A 456 -0.70 13.32 13.79
C ALA A 456 0.34 14.45 13.89
N LYS A 457 1.35 14.22 14.73
CA LYS A 457 2.47 15.14 14.94
C LYS A 457 3.76 14.38 14.72
N TRP A 458 4.55 14.90 13.80
CA TRP A 458 5.90 14.45 13.49
C TRP A 458 6.86 15.46 14.07
N THR A 459 7.61 15.07 15.09
CA THR A 459 8.56 15.96 15.77
C THR A 459 9.97 15.42 15.56
N GLU A 460 10.75 16.14 14.76
CA GLU A 460 12.17 15.81 14.58
C GLU A 460 12.93 16.08 15.88
N VAL A 461 13.73 15.11 16.30
CA VAL A 461 14.72 15.35 17.34
C VAL A 461 15.89 16.04 16.67
N LYS A 462 16.20 17.27 17.06
CA LYS A 462 17.46 17.90 16.64
C LYS A 462 18.58 16.96 17.05
N SER A 463 19.29 16.40 16.06
CA SER A 463 20.53 15.68 16.34
C SER A 463 21.46 16.69 17.02
N ASN A 464 21.88 16.39 18.24
CA ASN A 464 23.02 17.06 18.84
C ASN A 464 24.24 16.66 18.01
N SER A 465 24.45 17.33 16.89
CA SER A 465 25.73 17.33 16.22
C SER A 465 26.62 18.29 17.00
N GLN A 466 27.75 17.76 17.48
CA GLN A 466 28.89 18.39 18.17
C GLN A 466 28.90 18.30 19.70
N GLU A 467 29.55 17.24 20.21
CA GLU A 467 30.76 17.39 21.05
C GLU A 467 31.91 16.58 20.43
#